data_AF-A0AAD6BA32-F1
#
_entry.id   AF-A0AAD6BA32-F1
#
_cell.length_a   1.000
_cell.length_b   1.000
_cell.length_c   1.000
_cell.angle_alpha   90.00
_cell.angle_beta   90.00
_cell.angle_gamma   90.00
#
_symmetry.space_group_name_H-M   'P 1'
#
loop_
_entity.id
_entity.type
_entity.pdbx_description
1 polymer ?
#
loop_
_entity_poly.entity_id
_entity_poly.type
_entity_poly.pdbx_seq_one_letter_code
_entity_poly.pdbx_strand_id
1 'polypeptide(L)'
;MEPINSPETADIQPLSPSVPVPPTLRDGECYHVFISYSSTDYQWTHCLIEQLEACGLQVCYHDRDFLPGRTVLENMSDCIHESQKVVLVLSPEFVRSRWCLLEANMSLFRDCLERKPIVPVLLEPGVSVPLHLCHLTYLEANDPDFNNKLLKFSDMEVPDQLRLIIEDQEKYRKALCLWGKDQGKYIVREMQKALAQANIILSEEKVLMGSQSNSKISLVYVSLNRCKHEFSEKFSDQVCPENLFQRALLYFSSGYFCCLAQRHFPFPQPSSTGHLEGGVCFCQYVSQQLSVDQWE
;
A
#
# COMPACT_ATOMS: atom_id res chain seq x y z
N MET A 1 10.34 -41.39 -59.56
CA MET A 1 11.03 -40.10 -59.75
C MET A 1 9.97 -39.04 -59.74
N GLU A 2 9.67 -38.51 -58.56
CA GLU A 2 8.76 -37.36 -58.38
C GLU A 2 9.61 -36.09 -58.15
N PRO A 3 9.17 -34.92 -58.62
CA PRO A 3 9.96 -33.70 -58.58
C PRO A 3 9.92 -33.04 -57.20
N ILE A 4 11.04 -32.39 -56.89
CA ILE A 4 11.37 -31.66 -55.66
C ILE A 4 10.52 -30.39 -55.58
N ASN A 5 9.78 -30.23 -54.48
CA ASN A 5 9.03 -29.02 -54.17
C ASN A 5 9.97 -27.97 -53.57
N SER A 6 9.89 -26.74 -54.07
CA SER A 6 10.67 -25.57 -53.59
C SER A 6 10.05 -25.02 -52.30
N PRO A 7 10.84 -24.44 -51.37
CA PRO A 7 10.28 -23.92 -50.12
C PRO A 7 9.60 -22.56 -50.36
N GLU A 8 8.32 -22.47 -49.99
CA GLU A 8 7.59 -21.20 -49.85
C GLU A 8 8.30 -20.28 -48.86
N THR A 9 8.63 -19.08 -49.34
CA THR A 9 9.02 -17.94 -48.51
C THR A 9 7.83 -17.53 -47.65
N ALA A 10 7.85 -17.86 -46.36
CA ALA A 10 6.91 -17.33 -45.40
C ALA A 10 7.22 -15.83 -45.18
N ASP A 11 6.27 -14.98 -45.56
CA ASP A 11 6.26 -13.55 -45.25
C ASP A 11 6.36 -13.34 -43.74
N ILE A 12 7.47 -12.77 -43.29
CA ILE A 12 7.62 -12.27 -41.92
C ILE A 12 6.89 -10.93 -41.86
N GLN A 13 5.62 -10.96 -41.45
CA GLN A 13 4.92 -9.74 -41.02
C GLN A 13 5.63 -9.18 -39.78
N PRO A 14 5.99 -7.88 -39.76
CA PRO A 14 6.59 -7.28 -38.57
C PRO A 14 5.59 -7.30 -37.42
N LEU A 15 5.99 -7.90 -36.29
CA LEU A 15 5.27 -7.86 -35.02
C LEU A 15 4.96 -6.39 -34.68
N SER A 16 3.67 -6.05 -34.68
CA SER A 16 3.18 -4.78 -34.14
C SER A 16 3.60 -4.68 -32.67
N PRO A 17 4.03 -3.49 -32.19
CA PRO A 17 4.36 -3.32 -30.79
C PRO A 17 3.11 -3.65 -29.96
N SER A 18 3.24 -4.63 -29.08
CA SER A 18 2.17 -5.06 -28.19
C SER A 18 1.71 -3.88 -27.34
N VAL A 19 0.52 -3.36 -27.64
CA VAL A 19 -0.15 -2.36 -26.80
C VAL A 19 -0.28 -2.96 -25.40
N PRO A 20 0.18 -2.28 -24.33
CA PRO A 20 0.00 -2.76 -22.96
C PRO A 20 -1.48 -3.03 -22.71
N VAL A 21 -1.82 -4.23 -22.25
CA VAL A 21 -3.20 -4.53 -21.85
C VAL A 21 -3.46 -3.80 -20.53
N PRO A 22 -4.47 -2.91 -20.44
CA PRO A 22 -4.73 -2.18 -19.22
C PRO A 22 -5.17 -3.14 -18.09
N PRO A 23 -4.82 -2.85 -16.83
CA PRO A 23 -5.24 -3.65 -15.69
C PRO A 23 -6.77 -3.63 -15.55
N THR A 24 -7.37 -4.69 -15.03
CA THR A 24 -8.83 -4.73 -14.82
C THR A 24 -9.23 -3.80 -13.67
N LEU A 25 -10.31 -3.04 -13.85
CA LEU A 25 -10.93 -2.25 -12.77
C LEU A 25 -11.50 -3.16 -11.67
N ARG A 26 -11.37 -2.77 -10.40
CA ARG A 26 -11.94 -3.55 -9.28
C ARG A 26 -13.41 -3.18 -9.11
N ASP A 27 -14.18 -4.05 -8.44
CA ASP A 27 -15.58 -3.76 -8.13
C ASP A 27 -15.72 -2.43 -7.37
N GLY A 28 -16.55 -1.54 -7.90
CA GLY A 28 -16.78 -0.19 -7.36
C GLY A 28 -15.81 0.89 -7.84
N GLU A 29 -14.87 0.57 -8.73
CA GLU A 29 -13.98 1.56 -9.36
C GLU A 29 -14.31 1.76 -10.83
N CYS A 30 -14.34 3.02 -11.25
CA CYS A 30 -14.64 3.44 -12.62
C CYS A 30 -13.39 3.87 -13.39
N TYR A 31 -12.30 4.18 -12.68
CA TYR A 31 -11.09 4.73 -13.26
C TYR A 31 -9.84 4.01 -12.74
N HIS A 32 -8.81 3.92 -13.58
CA HIS A 32 -7.51 3.37 -13.17
C HIS A 32 -6.71 4.42 -12.39
N VAL A 33 -6.88 5.70 -12.73
CA VAL A 33 -6.11 6.77 -12.13
C VAL A 33 -6.92 8.06 -12.06
N PHE A 34 -6.90 8.70 -10.90
CA PHE A 34 -7.30 10.10 -10.74
C PHE A 34 -6.06 10.98 -10.79
N ILE A 35 -6.05 12.00 -11.66
CA ILE A 35 -4.96 12.97 -11.76
C ILE A 35 -5.42 14.30 -11.18
N SER A 36 -4.81 14.69 -10.06
CA SER A 36 -5.01 15.99 -9.43
C SER A 36 -3.86 16.91 -9.80
N TYR A 37 -4.18 18.05 -10.41
CA TYR A 37 -3.21 19.03 -10.90
C TYR A 37 -3.78 20.46 -10.77
N SER A 38 -2.92 21.48 -10.86
CA SER A 38 -3.34 22.89 -10.89
C SER A 38 -3.77 23.26 -12.30
N SER A 39 -4.80 24.10 -12.47
CA SER A 39 -5.22 24.54 -13.81
C SER A 39 -4.11 25.25 -14.61
N THR A 40 -3.07 25.76 -13.93
CA THR A 40 -1.86 26.31 -14.57
C THR A 40 -1.01 25.25 -15.29
N ASP A 41 -1.13 24.00 -14.87
CA ASP A 41 -0.31 22.87 -15.32
C ASP A 41 -1.04 22.05 -16.40
N TYR A 42 -2.14 22.60 -16.93
CA TYR A 42 -3.04 21.98 -17.90
C TYR A 42 -2.28 21.41 -19.10
N GLN A 43 -1.42 22.21 -19.72
CA GLN A 43 -0.75 21.83 -20.97
C GLN A 43 0.07 20.55 -20.81
N TRP A 44 0.88 20.48 -19.74
CA TRP A 44 1.71 19.30 -19.49
C TRP A 44 0.85 18.10 -19.06
N THR A 45 -0.12 18.34 -18.18
CA THR A 45 -0.94 17.26 -17.61
C THR A 45 -1.85 16.63 -18.66
N HIS A 46 -2.39 17.41 -19.60
CA HIS A 46 -3.21 16.87 -20.69
C HIS A 46 -2.41 16.01 -21.66
N CYS A 47 -1.16 16.37 -21.97
CA CYS A 47 -0.28 15.49 -22.74
C CYS A 47 -0.07 14.14 -22.04
N LEU A 48 0.04 14.13 -20.71
CA LEU A 48 0.13 12.89 -19.94
C LEU A 48 -1.18 12.09 -19.97
N ILE A 49 -2.33 12.76 -19.78
CA ILE A 49 -3.65 12.13 -19.83
C ILE A 49 -3.85 11.41 -21.17
N GLU A 50 -3.56 12.09 -22.29
CA GLU A 50 -3.68 11.53 -23.63
C GLU A 50 -2.80 10.28 -23.82
N GLN A 51 -1.57 10.28 -23.28
CA GLN A 51 -0.66 9.13 -23.34
C GLN A 51 -1.19 7.94 -22.53
N LEU A 52 -1.74 8.19 -21.35
CA LEU A 52 -2.32 7.14 -20.49
C LEU A 52 -3.60 6.56 -21.10
N GLU A 53 -4.48 7.41 -21.64
CA GLU A 53 -5.69 6.97 -22.32
C GLU A 53 -5.38 6.21 -23.62
N ALA A 54 -4.32 6.60 -24.36
CA ALA A 54 -3.83 5.85 -25.52
C ALA A 54 -3.30 4.45 -25.16
N CYS A 55 -2.88 4.25 -23.90
CA CYS A 55 -2.53 2.95 -23.35
C CYS A 55 -3.76 2.16 -22.81
N GLY A 56 -4.97 2.66 -23.04
CA GLY A 56 -6.23 2.02 -22.63
C GLY A 56 -6.66 2.30 -21.19
N LEU A 57 -5.95 3.17 -20.46
CA LEU A 57 -6.29 3.52 -19.09
C LEU A 57 -7.45 4.53 -19.06
N GLN A 58 -8.52 4.19 -18.35
CA GLN A 58 -9.54 5.14 -17.88
C GLN A 58 -8.94 6.12 -16.86
N VAL A 59 -8.84 7.40 -17.24
CA VAL A 59 -8.29 8.48 -16.41
C VAL A 59 -9.42 9.38 -15.91
N CYS A 60 -9.36 9.81 -14.65
CA CYS A 60 -10.27 10.79 -14.06
C CYS A 60 -9.53 12.11 -13.79
N TYR A 61 -10.14 13.25 -14.13
CA TYR A 61 -9.60 14.58 -13.80
C TYR A 61 -10.68 15.66 -13.74
N HIS A 62 -10.31 16.80 -13.13
CA HIS A 62 -11.30 17.79 -12.69
C HIS A 62 -12.07 18.51 -13.81
N ASP A 63 -11.44 18.82 -14.94
CA ASP A 63 -12.10 19.56 -16.02
C ASP A 63 -13.19 18.75 -16.75
N ARG A 64 -13.09 17.41 -16.74
CA ARG A 64 -14.03 16.53 -17.44
C ARG A 64 -15.05 15.88 -16.50
N ASP A 65 -14.59 15.43 -15.33
CA ASP A 65 -15.35 14.47 -14.53
C ASP A 65 -16.00 15.11 -13.28
N PHE A 66 -15.72 16.38 -12.99
CA PHE A 66 -16.35 17.05 -11.87
C PHE A 66 -17.80 17.40 -12.19
N LEU A 67 -18.71 16.98 -11.31
CA LEU A 67 -20.13 17.27 -11.47
C LEU A 67 -20.43 18.73 -11.08
N PRO A 68 -21.01 19.54 -11.99
CA PRO A 68 -21.45 20.88 -11.66
C PRO A 68 -22.49 20.87 -10.54
N GLY A 69 -22.41 21.85 -9.64
CA GLY A 69 -23.32 21.96 -8.50
C GLY A 69 -22.87 21.20 -7.25
N ARG A 70 -21.79 20.42 -7.32
CA ARG A 70 -21.12 19.84 -6.14
C ARG A 70 -19.90 20.65 -5.75
N THR A 71 -19.53 20.56 -4.48
CA THR A 71 -18.32 21.22 -4.01
C THR A 71 -17.09 20.57 -4.63
N VAL A 72 -16.04 21.36 -4.78
CA VAL A 72 -14.73 20.90 -5.26
C VAL A 72 -14.17 19.75 -4.38
N LEU A 73 -14.46 19.81 -3.08
CA LEU A 73 -14.07 18.79 -2.10
C LEU A 73 -14.80 17.46 -2.30
N GLU A 74 -16.12 17.49 -2.50
CA GLU A 74 -16.93 16.30 -2.76
C GLU A 74 -16.50 15.63 -4.06
N ASN A 75 -16.35 16.41 -5.13
CA ASN A 75 -15.87 15.89 -6.41
C ASN A 75 -14.49 15.23 -6.28
N MET A 76 -13.54 15.85 -5.56
CA MET A 76 -12.25 15.22 -5.29
C MET A 76 -12.37 13.90 -4.53
N SER A 77 -13.20 13.86 -3.49
CA SER A 77 -13.38 12.67 -2.66
C SER A 77 -13.90 11.50 -3.50
N ASP A 78 -14.88 11.76 -4.35
CA ASP A 78 -15.51 10.74 -5.19
C ASP A 78 -14.53 10.26 -6.27
N CYS A 79 -13.82 11.18 -6.94
CA CYS A 79 -12.80 10.80 -7.92
C CYS A 79 -11.68 9.93 -7.30
N ILE A 80 -11.26 10.21 -6.06
CA ILE A 80 -10.28 9.37 -5.34
C ILE A 80 -10.90 8.00 -5.02
N HIS A 81 -12.16 7.96 -4.61
CA HIS A 81 -12.84 6.72 -4.24
C HIS A 81 -13.05 5.79 -5.46
N GLU A 82 -13.48 6.36 -6.58
CA GLU A 82 -13.79 5.66 -7.83
C GLU A 82 -12.54 5.32 -8.65
N SER A 83 -11.36 5.81 -8.25
CA SER A 83 -10.10 5.52 -8.95
C SER A 83 -9.28 4.47 -8.22
N GLN A 84 -8.62 3.58 -8.97
CA GLN A 84 -7.70 2.61 -8.39
C GLN A 84 -6.54 3.27 -7.65
N LYS A 85 -6.07 4.41 -8.18
CA LYS A 85 -4.85 5.09 -7.74
C LYS A 85 -4.96 6.59 -8.00
N VAL A 86 -4.06 7.36 -7.38
CA VAL A 86 -4.05 8.83 -7.44
C VAL A 86 -2.67 9.32 -7.88
N VAL A 87 -2.63 10.21 -8.86
CA VAL A 87 -1.43 10.94 -9.28
C VAL A 87 -1.60 12.40 -8.86
N LEU A 88 -0.59 12.94 -8.17
CA LEU A 88 -0.56 14.34 -7.76
C LEU A 88 0.53 15.05 -8.56
N VAL A 89 0.14 15.97 -9.44
CA VAL A 89 1.09 16.79 -10.21
C VAL A 89 1.51 17.98 -9.34
N LEU A 90 2.68 17.86 -8.73
CA LEU A 90 3.25 18.83 -7.81
C LEU A 90 3.97 19.95 -8.59
N SER A 91 3.33 21.11 -8.63
CA SER A 91 3.90 22.40 -9.01
C SER A 91 3.80 23.40 -7.85
N PRO A 92 4.49 24.55 -7.91
CA PRO A 92 4.33 25.60 -6.89
C PRO A 92 2.87 26.06 -6.74
N GLU A 93 2.10 26.08 -7.85
CA GLU A 93 0.69 26.46 -7.84
C GLU A 93 -0.21 25.36 -7.31
N PHE A 94 0.10 24.09 -7.61
CA PHE A 94 -0.63 22.96 -7.03
C PHE A 94 -0.52 22.96 -5.50
N VAL A 95 0.68 23.18 -4.97
CA VAL A 95 0.91 23.21 -3.53
C VAL A 95 0.11 24.34 -2.86
N ARG A 96 0.04 25.52 -3.49
CA ARG A 96 -0.66 26.70 -2.96
C ARG A 96 -2.19 26.65 -3.09
N SER A 97 -2.71 25.91 -4.07
CA SER A 97 -4.16 25.89 -4.36
C SER A 97 -4.81 24.57 -3.95
N ARG A 98 -4.42 23.47 -4.61
CA ARG A 98 -5.10 22.18 -4.54
C ARG A 98 -4.66 21.33 -3.36
N TRP A 99 -3.35 21.27 -3.14
CA TRP A 99 -2.80 20.56 -1.99
C TRP A 99 -3.23 21.21 -0.68
N CYS A 100 -3.19 22.55 -0.61
CA CYS A 100 -3.67 23.30 0.54
C CYS A 100 -5.12 22.91 0.92
N LEU A 101 -5.97 22.64 -0.06
CA LEU A 101 -7.35 22.23 0.17
C LEU A 101 -7.45 20.78 0.71
N LEU A 102 -6.64 19.86 0.19
CA LEU A 102 -6.54 18.49 0.72
C LEU A 102 -6.01 18.51 2.17
N GLU A 103 -4.96 19.28 2.42
CA GLU A 103 -4.31 19.41 3.73
C GLU A 103 -5.24 20.03 4.79
N ALA A 104 -5.96 21.09 4.42
CA ALA A 104 -6.95 21.71 5.31
C ALA A 104 -8.12 20.77 5.66
N ASN A 105 -8.40 19.78 4.80
CA ASN A 105 -9.52 18.85 4.93
C ASN A 105 -9.05 17.40 5.14
N MET A 106 -7.89 17.21 5.77
CA MET A 106 -7.29 15.88 5.95
C MET A 106 -8.23 14.90 6.66
N SER A 107 -9.14 15.33 7.53
CA SER A 107 -10.13 14.42 8.14
C SER A 107 -11.06 13.77 7.12
N LEU A 108 -11.37 14.46 6.01
CA LEU A 108 -12.22 13.96 4.92
C LEU A 108 -11.42 13.06 3.97
N PHE A 109 -10.16 13.42 3.68
CA PHE A 109 -9.36 12.71 2.69
C PHE A 109 -8.45 11.62 3.27
N ARG A 110 -8.18 11.61 4.57
CA ARG A 110 -7.28 10.65 5.24
C ARG A 110 -7.63 9.22 4.86
N ASP A 111 -8.88 8.84 5.05
CA ASP A 111 -9.35 7.49 4.77
C ASP A 111 -9.23 7.11 3.29
N CYS A 112 -9.42 8.08 2.38
CA CYS A 112 -9.32 7.85 0.94
C CYS A 112 -7.85 7.75 0.49
N LEU A 113 -7.00 8.67 0.97
CA LEU A 113 -5.58 8.76 0.62
C LEU A 113 -4.75 7.64 1.28
N GLU A 114 -5.08 7.20 2.49
CA GLU A 114 -4.42 6.07 3.15
C GLU A 114 -4.78 4.72 2.51
N ARG A 115 -5.90 4.64 1.76
CA ARG A 115 -6.37 3.40 1.12
C ARG A 115 -6.04 3.30 -0.36
N LYS A 116 -5.64 4.39 -1.01
CA LYS A 116 -5.36 4.43 -2.45
C LYS A 116 -3.87 4.72 -2.68
N PRO A 117 -3.17 3.99 -3.57
CA PRO A 117 -1.80 4.31 -3.93
C PRO A 117 -1.70 5.74 -4.49
N ILE A 118 -0.74 6.52 -3.97
CA ILE A 118 -0.47 7.90 -4.40
C ILE A 118 0.90 7.97 -5.06
N VAL A 119 0.96 8.57 -6.25
CA VAL A 119 2.21 8.86 -6.96
C VAL A 119 2.36 10.37 -7.11
N PRO A 120 3.27 10.99 -6.34
CA PRO A 120 3.65 12.36 -6.57
C PRO A 120 4.51 12.49 -7.83
N VAL A 121 4.18 13.46 -8.68
CA VAL A 121 4.95 13.83 -9.87
C VAL A 121 5.42 15.27 -9.71
N LEU A 122 6.72 15.50 -9.61
CA LEU A 122 7.29 16.85 -9.56
C LEU A 122 7.37 17.38 -10.98
N LEU A 123 6.60 18.44 -11.25
CA LEU A 123 6.57 19.08 -12.55
C LEU A 123 7.82 19.93 -12.81
N GLU A 124 8.32 20.60 -11.78
CA GLU A 124 9.44 21.54 -11.86
C GLU A 124 10.49 21.25 -10.79
N PRO A 125 11.79 21.48 -11.09
CA PRO A 125 12.85 21.36 -10.10
C PRO A 125 12.69 22.43 -9.02
N GLY A 126 12.82 22.03 -7.74
CA GLY A 126 12.74 22.94 -6.60
C GLY A 126 11.36 23.08 -5.96
N VAL A 127 10.34 22.37 -6.45
CA VAL A 127 9.06 22.25 -5.74
C VAL A 127 9.28 21.46 -4.45
N SER A 128 8.94 22.08 -3.32
CA SER A 128 8.98 21.39 -2.03
C SER A 128 7.84 20.39 -1.94
N VAL A 129 8.18 19.11 -1.79
CA VAL A 129 7.19 18.06 -1.51
C VAL A 129 6.57 18.33 -0.13
N PRO A 130 5.24 18.44 -0.02
CA PRO A 130 4.58 18.64 1.26
C PRO A 130 4.94 17.59 2.30
N LEU A 131 4.99 17.95 3.58
CA LEU A 131 5.39 17.05 4.68
C LEU A 131 4.58 15.74 4.73
N HIS A 132 3.29 15.79 4.39
CA HIS A 132 2.46 14.59 4.36
C HIS A 132 2.73 13.67 3.15
N LEU A 133 3.51 14.12 2.16
CA LEU A 133 3.94 13.32 1.02
C LEU A 133 5.45 13.06 1.04
N CYS A 134 6.21 13.65 1.97
CA CYS A 134 7.67 13.59 1.95
C CYS A 134 8.23 12.18 2.16
N HIS A 135 7.42 11.27 2.67
CA HIS A 135 7.76 9.86 2.80
C HIS A 135 7.62 9.10 1.48
N LEU A 136 6.81 9.59 0.53
CA LEU A 136 6.59 8.95 -0.77
C LEU A 136 7.74 9.26 -1.72
N THR A 137 8.18 8.25 -2.47
CA THR A 137 9.03 8.48 -3.64
C THR A 137 8.22 9.16 -4.74
N TYR A 138 8.83 10.14 -5.40
CA TYR A 138 8.20 10.88 -6.47
C TYR A 138 8.84 10.59 -7.84
N LEU A 139 8.12 10.92 -8.91
CA LEU A 139 8.65 10.93 -10.27
C LEU A 139 8.91 12.37 -10.70
N GLU A 140 10.03 12.61 -11.37
CA GLU A 140 10.29 13.92 -11.99
C GLU A 140 9.73 13.93 -13.40
N ALA A 141 9.02 14.97 -13.79
CA ALA A 141 8.41 15.09 -15.12
C ALA A 141 9.44 15.06 -16.27
N ASN A 142 10.68 15.44 -16.00
CA ASN A 142 11.80 15.44 -16.96
C ASN A 142 12.60 14.13 -16.96
N ASP A 143 12.20 13.13 -16.16
CA ASP A 143 12.86 11.82 -16.12
C ASP A 143 12.73 11.13 -17.49
N PRO A 144 13.83 10.73 -18.13
CA PRO A 144 13.78 10.08 -19.45
C PRO A 144 13.00 8.76 -19.45
N ASP A 145 12.88 8.12 -18.28
CA ASP A 145 12.10 6.89 -18.07
C ASP A 145 10.73 7.15 -17.45
N PHE A 146 10.26 8.40 -17.40
CA PHE A 146 9.02 8.80 -16.73
C PHE A 146 7.84 7.89 -17.09
N ASN A 147 7.57 7.73 -18.39
CA ASN A 147 6.45 6.91 -18.87
C ASN A 147 6.59 5.44 -18.50
N ASN A 148 7.80 4.88 -18.58
CA ASN A 148 8.04 3.48 -18.20
C ASN A 148 7.82 3.27 -16.69
N LYS A 149 8.27 4.22 -15.87
CA LYS A 149 8.08 4.18 -14.41
C LYS A 149 6.62 4.39 -14.03
N LEU A 150 5.94 5.31 -14.71
CA LEU A 150 4.53 5.59 -14.49
C LEU A 150 3.62 4.47 -15.02
N LEU A 151 4.00 3.69 -16.03
CA LEU A 151 3.20 2.56 -16.50
C LEU A 151 3.38 1.29 -15.67
N LYS A 152 4.58 1.07 -15.08
CA LYS A 152 4.82 0.03 -14.06
C LYS A 152 3.93 0.18 -12.82
N PHE A 153 3.40 1.39 -12.63
CA PHE A 153 2.36 1.69 -11.65
C PHE A 153 1.18 0.72 -11.72
N SER A 154 0.82 0.23 -12.91
CA SER A 154 -0.28 -0.72 -13.15
C SER A 154 -0.18 -1.96 -12.25
N ASP A 155 1.04 -2.39 -11.92
CA ASP A 155 1.36 -3.61 -11.16
C ASP A 155 1.49 -3.38 -9.63
N MET A 156 1.29 -2.16 -9.14
CA MET A 156 1.43 -1.84 -7.71
C MET A 156 0.21 -2.34 -6.91
N GLU A 157 0.38 -3.44 -6.17
CA GLU A 157 -0.50 -3.82 -5.05
C GLU A 157 -0.04 -3.13 -3.74
N VAL A 158 -0.75 -3.37 -2.63
CA VAL A 158 -0.59 -2.76 -1.29
C VAL A 158 0.84 -2.69 -0.65
N PRO A 159 1.94 -3.32 -1.12
CA PRO A 159 3.23 -3.22 -0.42
C PRO A 159 4.04 -1.90 -0.51
N ASP A 160 3.46 -0.75 -0.80
CA ASP A 160 4.21 0.52 -0.78
C ASP A 160 4.28 1.17 0.60
N GLN A 161 3.27 0.97 1.47
CA GLN A 161 3.30 1.49 2.84
C GLN A 161 4.44 0.88 3.69
N LEU A 162 4.83 -0.35 3.39
CA LEU A 162 5.97 -1.01 4.04
C LEU A 162 7.31 -0.37 3.65
N ARG A 163 7.43 0.15 2.43
CA ARG A 163 8.64 0.86 1.99
C ARG A 163 8.84 2.19 2.73
N LEU A 164 7.77 2.75 3.29
CA LEU A 164 7.77 3.98 4.08
C LEU A 164 8.20 3.77 5.54
N ILE A 165 8.00 2.55 6.04
CA ILE A 165 8.23 2.20 7.45
C ILE A 165 9.54 1.42 7.59
N ILE A 166 9.86 0.56 6.63
CA ILE A 166 11.05 -0.28 6.64
C ILE A 166 12.16 0.45 5.86
N GLU A 167 13.04 1.15 6.59
CA GLU A 167 14.21 1.81 6.00
C GLU A 167 15.18 0.80 5.35
N ASP A 168 15.20 -0.43 5.87
CA ASP A 168 16.04 -1.53 5.39
C ASP A 168 15.41 -2.25 4.16
N GLN A 169 16.01 -2.03 2.99
CA GLN A 169 15.59 -2.62 1.72
C GLN A 169 15.66 -4.15 1.69
N GLU A 170 16.55 -4.78 2.47
CA GLU A 170 16.66 -6.23 2.54
C GLU A 170 15.54 -6.83 3.40
N LYS A 171 15.20 -6.19 4.54
CA LYS A 171 14.03 -6.56 5.36
C LYS A 171 12.74 -6.43 4.55
N TYR A 172 12.58 -5.35 3.79
CA TYR A 172 11.44 -5.14 2.88
C TYR A 172 11.33 -6.26 1.84
N ARG A 173 12.43 -6.60 1.14
CA ARG A 173 12.44 -7.65 0.12
C ARG A 173 12.17 -9.04 0.71
N LYS A 174 12.67 -9.32 1.92
CA LYS A 174 12.42 -10.58 2.63
C LYS A 174 10.96 -10.71 3.03
N ALA A 175 10.36 -9.65 3.58
CA ALA A 175 8.93 -9.63 3.88
C ALA A 175 8.13 -9.90 2.61
N LEU A 176 8.39 -9.16 1.52
CA LEU A 176 7.73 -9.33 0.23
C LEU A 176 7.77 -10.76 -0.32
N CYS A 177 8.91 -11.42 -0.20
CA CYS A 177 9.12 -12.77 -0.72
C CYS A 177 8.26 -13.85 -0.01
N LEU A 178 7.72 -13.57 1.17
CA LEU A 178 6.83 -14.47 1.89
C LEU A 178 5.45 -14.60 1.25
N TRP A 179 5.05 -13.64 0.40
CA TRP A 179 3.75 -13.64 -0.30
C TRP A 179 3.84 -14.17 -1.74
N GLY A 180 5.00 -14.05 -2.40
CA GLY A 180 5.13 -14.27 -3.84
C GLY A 180 5.20 -15.73 -4.32
N LYS A 181 4.81 -16.73 -3.53
CA LYS A 181 5.09 -18.14 -3.86
C LYS A 181 3.93 -19.03 -4.30
N ASP A 182 2.66 -18.65 -4.15
CA ASP A 182 1.57 -19.51 -4.66
C ASP A 182 0.30 -18.72 -4.98
N GLN A 183 0.04 -18.47 -6.26
CA GLN A 183 -1.23 -17.87 -6.72
C GLN A 183 -2.42 -18.85 -6.68
N GLY A 184 -2.27 -20.01 -6.04
CA GLY A 184 -3.31 -21.04 -5.92
C GLY A 184 -3.96 -21.04 -4.54
N LYS A 185 -5.19 -20.52 -4.44
CA LYS A 185 -6.11 -20.67 -3.29
C LYS A 185 -5.46 -20.50 -1.90
N TYR A 186 -5.17 -19.26 -1.51
CA TYR A 186 -4.74 -19.00 -0.13
C TYR A 186 -5.84 -19.39 0.88
N ILE A 187 -5.53 -20.37 1.71
CA ILE A 187 -6.25 -20.66 2.95
C ILE A 187 -5.88 -19.53 3.92
N VAL A 188 -6.87 -18.92 4.59
CA VAL A 188 -6.66 -17.80 5.54
C VAL A 188 -5.51 -18.09 6.52
N ARG A 189 -5.42 -19.34 7.00
CA ARG A 189 -4.36 -19.81 7.90
C ARG A 189 -2.94 -19.67 7.32
N GLU A 190 -2.74 -19.94 6.03
CA GLU A 190 -1.43 -19.82 5.38
C GLU A 190 -1.05 -18.35 5.16
N MET A 191 -2.04 -17.52 4.81
CA MET A 191 -1.83 -16.07 4.73
C MET A 191 -1.44 -15.49 6.11
N GLN A 192 -2.12 -15.92 7.18
CA GLN A 192 -1.81 -15.50 8.55
C GLN A 192 -0.41 -15.96 8.99
N LYS A 193 0.02 -17.18 8.61
CA LYS A 193 1.40 -17.65 8.86
C LYS A 193 2.43 -16.79 8.14
N ALA A 194 2.21 -16.47 6.87
CA ALA A 194 3.11 -15.60 6.10
C ALA A 194 3.19 -14.19 6.72
N LEU A 195 2.06 -13.63 7.14
CA LEU A 195 1.99 -12.35 7.85
C LEU A 195 2.70 -12.39 9.21
N ALA A 196 2.56 -13.49 9.94
CA ALA A 196 3.24 -13.67 11.22
C ALA A 196 4.76 -13.79 11.05
N GLN A 197 5.22 -14.46 10.00
CA GLN A 197 6.64 -14.49 9.62
C GLN A 197 7.15 -13.10 9.22
N ALA A 198 6.35 -12.31 8.50
CA ALA A 198 6.67 -10.92 8.21
C ALA A 198 6.77 -10.10 9.51
N ASN A 199 5.85 -10.25 10.45
CA ASN A 199 5.87 -9.54 11.73
C ASN A 199 7.11 -9.84 12.59
N ILE A 200 7.77 -10.99 12.42
CA ILE A 200 9.08 -11.25 13.04
C ILE A 200 10.15 -10.32 12.46
N ILE A 201 10.19 -10.18 11.14
CA ILE A 201 11.11 -9.27 10.43
C ILE A 201 10.83 -7.81 10.81
N LEU A 202 9.55 -7.47 10.99
CA LEU A 202 9.07 -6.13 11.31
C LEU A 202 9.00 -5.82 12.81
N SER A 203 9.48 -6.72 13.67
CA SER A 203 9.27 -6.61 15.12
C SER A 203 9.91 -5.38 15.77
N GLU A 204 10.93 -4.81 15.11
CA GLU A 204 11.61 -3.57 15.52
C GLU A 204 10.91 -2.31 14.97
N GLU A 205 10.06 -2.48 13.97
CA GLU A 205 9.30 -1.42 13.33
C GLU A 205 8.03 -1.09 14.13
N LYS A 206 7.49 0.12 13.94
CA LYS A 206 6.25 0.56 14.60
C LYS A 206 4.99 0.12 13.86
N VAL A 207 5.02 -1.06 13.27
CA VAL A 207 3.94 -1.59 12.44
C VAL A 207 3.71 -3.07 12.70
N LEU A 208 2.44 -3.46 12.66
CA LEU A 208 2.01 -4.84 12.64
C LEU A 208 1.16 -5.08 11.41
N MET A 209 1.47 -6.15 10.70
CA MET A 209 0.71 -6.58 9.53
C MET A 209 -0.29 -7.65 9.92
N GLY A 210 -1.43 -7.64 9.25
CA GLY A 210 -2.38 -8.74 9.36
C GLY A 210 -3.41 -8.71 8.24
N SER A 211 -4.32 -9.67 8.31
CA SER A 211 -5.40 -9.82 7.34
C SER A 211 -6.65 -10.35 8.03
N GLN A 212 -7.80 -9.79 7.65
CA GLN A 212 -9.11 -10.27 8.09
C GLN A 212 -9.78 -11.18 7.03
N SER A 213 -9.20 -11.27 5.83
CA SER A 213 -9.67 -12.15 4.74
C SER A 213 -8.50 -12.97 4.17
N ASN A 214 -8.74 -13.74 3.12
CA ASN A 214 -7.67 -14.40 2.34
C ASN A 214 -7.16 -13.55 1.16
N SER A 215 -7.65 -12.31 1.03
CA SER A 215 -7.45 -11.47 -0.15
C SER A 215 -6.95 -10.06 0.17
N LYS A 216 -6.96 -9.63 1.43
CA LYS A 216 -6.68 -8.23 1.79
C LYS A 216 -5.78 -8.10 3.00
N ILE A 217 -4.55 -7.65 2.78
CA ILE A 217 -3.61 -7.27 3.84
C ILE A 217 -3.95 -5.88 4.36
N SER A 218 -3.72 -5.65 5.65
CA SER A 218 -3.89 -4.35 6.29
C SER A 218 -2.80 -4.14 7.33
N LEU A 219 -2.55 -2.88 7.69
CA LEU A 219 -1.52 -2.46 8.65
C LEU A 219 -2.14 -1.79 9.87
N VAL A 220 -1.54 -2.00 11.02
CA VAL A 220 -1.82 -1.24 12.25
C VAL A 220 -0.50 -0.69 12.78
N TYR A 221 -0.48 0.59 13.10
CA TYR A 221 0.68 1.23 13.72
C TYR A 221 0.73 0.87 15.21
N VAL A 222 1.73 0.09 15.60
CA VAL A 222 1.97 -0.31 16.98
C VAL A 222 3.45 -0.60 17.19
N SER A 223 4.03 -0.10 18.27
CA SER A 223 5.43 -0.35 18.63
C SER A 223 5.52 -1.52 19.61
N LEU A 224 6.26 -2.56 19.24
CA LEU A 224 6.42 -3.75 20.08
C LEU A 224 7.67 -3.73 20.98
N ASN A 225 8.54 -2.71 20.85
CA ASN A 225 9.80 -2.60 21.59
C ASN A 225 9.65 -2.72 23.12
N ARG A 226 8.63 -2.08 23.72
CA ARG A 226 8.37 -2.21 25.17
C ARG A 226 7.89 -3.61 25.56
N CYS A 227 7.11 -4.27 24.70
CA CYS A 227 6.68 -5.65 24.92
C CYS A 227 7.87 -6.61 24.85
N LYS A 228 8.80 -6.39 23.92
CA LYS A 228 10.04 -7.16 23.77
C LYS A 228 10.90 -7.10 25.03
N HIS A 229 11.05 -5.90 25.61
CA HIS A 229 11.77 -5.71 26.88
C HIS A 229 11.11 -6.48 28.03
N GLU A 230 9.79 -6.36 28.19
CA GLU A 230 9.05 -7.04 29.26
C GLU A 230 9.11 -8.57 29.14
N PHE A 231 9.03 -9.11 27.91
CA PHE A 231 9.25 -10.53 27.67
C PHE A 231 10.67 -10.97 28.09
N SER A 232 11.67 -10.13 27.82
CA SER A 232 13.07 -10.42 28.19
C SER A 232 13.26 -10.44 29.71
N GLU A 233 12.61 -9.53 30.44
CA GLU A 233 12.67 -9.49 31.91
C GLU A 233 11.92 -10.68 32.54
N LYS A 234 10.68 -10.94 32.09
CA LYS A 234 9.82 -11.99 32.65
C LYS A 234 10.32 -13.41 32.39
N PHE A 235 11.03 -13.63 31.30
CA PHE A 235 11.52 -14.96 30.90
C PHE A 235 13.04 -15.05 30.91
N SER A 236 13.70 -14.23 31.73
CA SER A 236 15.16 -14.21 31.89
C SER A 236 15.77 -15.57 32.26
N ASP A 237 15.00 -16.44 32.91
CA ASP A 237 15.40 -17.80 33.30
C ASP A 237 15.29 -18.86 32.19
N GLN A 238 14.71 -18.53 31.02
CA GLN A 238 14.54 -19.47 29.90
C GLN A 238 15.67 -19.39 28.87
N VAL A 239 15.86 -20.48 28.12
CA VAL A 239 16.85 -20.59 27.04
C VAL A 239 16.45 -19.67 25.88
N CYS A 240 16.95 -18.44 25.90
CA CYS A 240 16.79 -17.37 24.90
C CYS A 240 15.40 -16.69 24.86
N PRO A 241 15.20 -15.59 25.63
CA PRO A 241 13.97 -14.81 25.64
C PRO A 241 13.56 -14.25 24.26
N GLU A 242 14.53 -13.97 23.40
CA GLU A 242 14.30 -13.51 22.02
C GLU A 242 13.52 -14.56 21.20
N ASN A 243 13.87 -15.85 21.35
CA ASN A 243 13.17 -16.93 20.66
C ASN A 243 11.72 -17.06 21.12
N LEU A 244 11.44 -16.81 22.41
CA LEU A 244 10.07 -16.82 22.94
C LEU A 244 9.24 -15.67 22.37
N PHE A 245 9.84 -14.49 22.24
CA PHE A 245 9.18 -13.33 21.64
C PHE A 245 8.89 -13.55 20.15
N GLN A 246 9.84 -14.09 19.40
CA GLN A 246 9.63 -14.47 18.00
C GLN A 246 8.56 -15.55 17.85
N ARG A 247 8.55 -16.55 18.73
CA ARG A 247 7.49 -17.55 18.78
C ARG A 247 6.15 -16.89 19.07
N ALA A 248 6.09 -15.98 20.04
CA ALA A 248 4.86 -15.25 20.36
C ALA A 248 4.32 -14.50 19.14
N LEU A 249 5.18 -13.83 18.38
CA LEU A 249 4.80 -13.17 17.13
C LEU A 249 4.27 -14.16 16.09
N LEU A 250 4.93 -15.31 15.94
CA LEU A 250 4.52 -16.32 14.97
C LEU A 250 3.08 -16.83 15.21
N TYR A 251 2.68 -17.02 16.46
CA TYR A 251 1.39 -17.62 16.81
C TYR A 251 0.29 -16.57 17.08
N PHE A 252 0.63 -15.45 17.71
CA PHE A 252 -0.37 -14.53 18.27
C PHE A 252 -0.48 -13.20 17.55
N SER A 253 0.49 -12.83 16.68
CA SER A 253 0.47 -11.50 16.05
C SER A 253 -0.76 -11.27 15.16
N SER A 254 -1.23 -12.28 14.43
CA SER A 254 -2.42 -12.16 13.59
C SER A 254 -3.70 -11.96 14.41
N GLY A 255 -3.86 -12.68 15.51
CA GLY A 255 -5.02 -12.53 16.39
C GLY A 255 -5.01 -11.18 17.09
N TYR A 256 -3.84 -10.75 17.56
CA TYR A 256 -3.64 -9.43 18.15
C TYR A 256 -3.94 -8.30 17.16
N PHE A 257 -3.46 -8.43 15.92
CA PHE A 257 -3.76 -7.51 14.83
C PHE A 257 -5.27 -7.35 14.62
N CYS A 258 -6.01 -8.47 14.55
CA CYS A 258 -7.46 -8.42 14.36
C CYS A 258 -8.16 -7.66 15.49
N CYS A 259 -7.75 -7.87 16.74
CA CYS A 259 -8.30 -7.16 17.90
C CYS A 259 -8.02 -5.66 17.83
N LEU A 260 -6.80 -5.26 17.46
CA LEU A 260 -6.43 -3.86 17.29
C LEU A 260 -7.23 -3.20 16.15
N ALA A 261 -7.30 -3.86 14.99
CA ALA A 261 -8.00 -3.36 13.81
C ALA A 261 -9.50 -3.17 14.05
N GLN A 262 -10.13 -4.07 14.82
CA GLN A 262 -11.55 -4.00 15.18
C GLN A 262 -11.84 -3.17 16.44
N ARG A 263 -10.79 -2.70 17.14
CA ARG A 263 -10.88 -2.04 18.46
C ARG A 263 -11.68 -2.85 19.48
N HIS A 264 -11.60 -4.18 19.38
CA HIS A 264 -12.34 -5.09 20.22
C HIS A 264 -11.43 -6.20 20.74
N PHE A 265 -11.39 -6.38 22.05
CA PHE A 265 -10.68 -7.48 22.71
C PHE A 265 -11.71 -8.38 23.40
N PRO A 266 -11.55 -9.71 23.30
CA PRO A 266 -12.52 -10.66 23.87
C PRO A 266 -12.47 -10.77 25.40
N PHE A 267 -11.68 -9.94 26.07
CA PHE A 267 -11.50 -9.92 27.52
C PHE A 267 -11.47 -8.48 28.05
N PRO A 268 -11.90 -8.26 29.32
CA PRO A 268 -11.94 -6.92 29.92
C PRO A 268 -10.52 -6.35 30.04
N GLN A 269 -10.38 -5.04 29.77
CA GLN A 269 -9.09 -4.35 29.87
C GLN A 269 -8.55 -4.48 31.31
N PRO A 270 -7.31 -4.97 31.51
CA PRO A 270 -6.74 -5.09 32.84
C PRO A 270 -6.57 -3.70 33.46
N SER A 271 -6.70 -3.62 34.79
CA SER A 271 -6.53 -2.40 35.59
C SER A 271 -5.08 -1.89 35.63
N SER A 272 -4.11 -2.69 35.17
CA SER A 272 -2.72 -2.28 35.03
C SER A 272 -2.52 -1.51 33.73
N THR A 273 -1.99 -0.29 33.87
CA THR A 273 -1.53 0.56 32.77
C THR A 273 -0.60 -0.23 31.85
N GLY A 274 -1.14 -0.75 30.74
CA GLY A 274 -0.38 -1.48 29.75
C GLY A 274 0.66 -0.60 29.08
N HIS A 275 1.64 -1.20 28.40
CA HIS A 275 2.67 -0.48 27.65
C HIS A 275 2.14 0.28 26.43
N LEU A 276 0.87 0.11 26.10
CA LEU A 276 0.14 0.81 25.06
C LEU A 276 -0.89 1.72 25.73
N GLU A 277 -0.80 3.04 25.52
CA GLU A 277 -1.75 3.99 26.10
C GLU A 277 -3.17 3.70 25.59
N GLY A 278 -4.10 3.45 26.52
CA GLY A 278 -5.52 3.26 26.21
C GLY A 278 -5.91 1.89 25.64
N GLY A 279 -5.02 0.89 25.65
CA GLY A 279 -5.32 -0.43 25.09
C GLY A 279 -4.52 -1.59 25.69
N VAL A 280 -4.81 -2.80 25.20
CA VAL A 280 -4.14 -4.04 25.61
C VAL A 280 -2.80 -4.16 24.86
N CYS A 281 -1.68 -4.30 25.58
CA CYS A 281 -0.37 -4.55 24.96
C CYS A 281 -0.27 -5.98 24.41
N PHE A 282 0.64 -6.21 23.46
CA PHE A 282 0.88 -7.55 22.92
C PHE A 282 1.25 -8.57 24.00
N CYS A 283 2.05 -8.16 24.99
CA CYS A 283 2.37 -8.92 26.19
C CYS A 283 1.16 -9.44 26.96
N GLN A 284 0.22 -8.55 27.25
CA GLN A 284 -1.01 -8.88 27.95
C GLN A 284 -1.89 -9.79 27.10
N TYR A 285 -1.98 -9.53 25.79
CA TYR A 285 -2.71 -10.39 24.87
C TYR A 285 -2.17 -11.82 24.88
N VAL A 286 -0.85 -11.99 24.71
CA VAL A 286 -0.22 -13.32 24.74
C VAL A 286 -0.41 -13.99 26.09
N SER A 287 -0.21 -13.27 27.20
CA SER A 287 -0.41 -13.82 28.55
C SER A 287 -1.84 -14.31 28.78
N GLN A 288 -2.84 -13.59 28.26
CA GLN A 288 -4.24 -14.00 28.35
C GLN A 288 -4.52 -15.22 27.47
N GLN A 289 -4.03 -15.24 26.23
CA GLN A 289 -4.19 -16.40 25.34
C GLN A 289 -3.53 -17.65 25.93
N LEU A 290 -2.32 -17.54 26.49
CA LEU A 290 -1.63 -18.65 27.15
C LEU A 290 -2.32 -19.16 28.42
N SER A 291 -3.14 -18.33 29.06
CA SER A 291 -3.95 -18.75 30.21
C SER A 291 -5.19 -19.56 29.79
N VAL A 292 -5.57 -19.47 28.52
CA VAL A 292 -6.76 -20.11 27.94
C VAL A 292 -6.37 -21.35 27.10
N ASP A 293 -5.23 -21.34 26.39
CA ASP A 293 -4.72 -22.47 25.59
C ASP A 293 -3.17 -22.53 25.52
N GLN A 294 -2.60 -23.73 25.48
CA GLN A 294 -1.18 -23.94 25.15
C GLN A 294 -0.94 -23.68 23.65
N TRP A 295 0.32 -23.38 23.30
CA TRP A 295 0.83 -23.00 21.97
C TRP A 295 0.49 -23.97 20.80
N GLU A 296 -0.78 -24.13 20.41
CA GLU A 296 -1.20 -24.97 19.28
C GLU A 296 -1.76 -24.20 18.08
#